data_AF-A0A1F6HIC0-F1
#
_entry.id   AF-A0A1F6HIC0-F1
#
_cell.length_a   1.000
_cell.length_b   1.000
_cell.length_c   1.000
_cell.angle_alpha   90.00
_cell.angle_beta   90.00
_cell.angle_gamma   90.00
#
_symmetry.space_group_name_H-M   'P 1'
#
loop_
_entity.id
_entity.type
_entity.pdbx_description
1 polymer ?
#
loop_
_entity_poly.entity_id
_entity_poly.type
_entity_poly.pdbx_seq_one_letter_code
_entity_poly.pdbx_strand_id
1 'polypeptide(L)'
;MIINDPVYGKVKINPPAIVELIKSSPMQRLKKIAQLGLPKKYYFESKYFSRFEHSVGTMLLLKLLNASEKEQIAGLLHDVSHTAFSHVIDYLVGSTKKENFQDRQHKRFIKSKELSSILKKYGYNPEEIFNYKNFGLLERDLPDACADRIDYTLR
;
A
#
# COMPACT_ATOMS: atom_id res chain seq x y z
N MET A 1 0.36 -10.66 15.47
CA MET A 1 1.67 -9.98 15.25
C MET A 1 1.65 -8.63 15.96
N ILE A 2 2.76 -8.17 16.53
CA ILE A 2 2.87 -6.82 17.10
C ILE A 2 3.74 -5.99 16.16
N ILE A 3 3.26 -4.80 15.79
CA ILE A 3 4.00 -3.82 15.00
C ILE A 3 4.35 -2.64 15.92
N ASN A 4 5.59 -2.17 15.85
CA ASN A 4 6.02 -0.93 16.48
C ASN A 4 6.30 0.08 15.37
N ASP A 5 5.34 0.97 15.12
CA ASP A 5 5.42 1.99 14.07
C ASP A 5 5.81 3.34 14.68
N PRO A 6 6.71 4.13 14.06
CA PRO A 6 7.16 5.41 14.61
C PRO A 6 6.07 6.49 14.68
N VAL A 7 5.01 6.39 13.86
CA VAL A 7 3.91 7.35 13.81
C VAL A 7 2.75 6.90 14.70
N TYR A 8 2.35 5.62 14.61
CA TYR A 8 1.16 5.10 15.31
C TYR A 8 1.47 4.26 16.57
N GLY A 9 2.73 4.11 16.92
CA GLY A 9 3.18 3.38 18.11
C GLY A 9 2.98 1.86 18.01
N LYS A 10 2.75 1.23 19.15
CA LYS A 10 2.69 -0.24 19.27
C LYS A 10 1.27 -0.74 19.03
N VAL A 11 1.05 -1.42 17.89
CA VAL A 11 -0.27 -1.93 17.49
C VAL A 11 -0.26 -3.45 17.35
N LYS A 12 -1.28 -4.11 17.92
CA LYS A 12 -1.49 -5.56 17.80
C LYS A 12 -2.37 -5.88 16.59
N ILE A 13 -1.83 -6.65 15.65
CA ILE A 13 -2.54 -7.20 14.49
C ILE A 13 -2.96 -8.63 14.78
N ASN A 14 -4.27 -8.84 14.92
CA ASN A 14 -4.87 -10.15 15.18
C ASN A 14 -5.32 -10.88 13.89
N PRO A 15 -5.89 -10.21 12.87
CA PRO A 15 -6.41 -10.91 11.70
C PRO A 15 -5.33 -11.72 10.98
N PRO A 16 -5.50 -13.05 10.81
CA PRO A 16 -4.49 -13.90 10.20
C PRO A 16 -4.26 -13.55 8.73
N ALA A 17 -5.29 -13.11 8.01
CA ALA A 17 -5.20 -12.63 6.64
C ALA A 17 -4.19 -11.48 6.50
N ILE A 18 -4.33 -10.44 7.33
CA ILE A 18 -3.42 -9.28 7.34
C ILE A 18 -1.99 -9.72 7.69
N VAL A 19 -1.82 -10.60 8.67
CA VAL A 19 -0.48 -11.10 9.07
C VAL A 19 0.21 -11.85 7.92
N GLU A 20 -0.52 -12.71 7.21
CA GLU A 20 0.02 -13.46 6.07
C GLU A 20 0.32 -12.55 4.88
N LEU A 21 -0.58 -11.61 4.57
CA LEU A 21 -0.37 -10.61 3.51
C LEU A 21 0.87 -9.75 3.76
N ILE A 22 1.08 -9.27 5.00
CA ILE A 22 2.28 -8.50 5.35
C ILE A 22 3.56 -9.29 5.05
N LYS A 23 3.55 -10.60 5.27
CA LYS A 23 4.70 -11.48 5.04
C LYS A 23 4.86 -11.93 3.59
N SER A 24 3.86 -11.70 2.75
CA SER A 24 3.88 -12.12 1.34
C SER A 24 5.03 -11.48 0.55
N SER A 25 5.54 -12.19 -0.46
CA SER A 25 6.65 -11.70 -1.29
C SER A 25 6.35 -10.34 -1.95
N PRO A 26 5.14 -10.09 -2.50
CA PRO A 26 4.78 -8.79 -3.06
C PRO A 26 4.85 -7.64 -2.05
N MET A 27 4.43 -7.86 -0.80
CA MET A 27 4.55 -6.85 0.25
C MET A 27 6.00 -6.67 0.68
N GLN A 28 6.76 -7.75 0.90
CA GLN A 28 8.16 -7.63 1.30
C GLN A 28 9.03 -6.92 0.26
N ARG A 29 8.68 -6.99 -1.03
CA ARG A 29 9.32 -6.23 -2.12
C ARG A 29 9.26 -4.72 -1.89
N LEU A 30 8.16 -4.19 -1.36
CA LEU A 30 7.96 -2.75 -1.14
C LEU A 30 8.98 -2.13 -0.19
N LYS A 31 9.65 -2.91 0.66
CA LYS A 31 10.76 -2.43 1.52
C LYS A 31 11.93 -1.84 0.72
N LYS A 32 12.06 -2.23 -0.55
CA LYS A 32 13.11 -1.77 -1.47
C LYS A 32 12.67 -0.58 -2.32
N ILE A 33 11.46 -0.06 -2.13
CA ILE A 33 10.87 1.01 -2.94
C ILE A 33 10.67 2.23 -2.05
N ALA A 34 11.35 3.32 -2.36
CA ALA A 34 11.19 4.59 -1.66
C ALA A 34 9.83 5.23 -1.99
N GLN A 35 9.15 5.82 -1.00
CA GLN A 35 7.87 6.50 -1.22
C GLN A 35 8.01 7.64 -2.24
N LEU A 36 8.94 8.57 -2.01
CA LEU A 36 9.12 9.75 -2.87
C LEU A 36 9.98 9.48 -4.13
N GLY A 37 10.22 8.20 -4.47
CA GLY A 37 10.88 7.79 -5.72
C GLY A 37 12.39 8.06 -5.83
N LEU A 38 12.97 8.90 -4.97
CA LEU A 38 14.42 9.14 -4.95
C LEU A 38 15.18 7.97 -4.27
N PRO A 39 16.45 7.72 -4.64
CA PRO A 39 17.33 6.85 -3.86
C PRO A 39 17.62 7.44 -2.48
N LYS A 40 17.74 6.59 -1.44
CA LYS A 40 18.04 6.99 -0.05
C LYS A 40 19.22 7.98 0.07
N LYS A 41 20.25 7.83 -0.75
CA LYS A 41 21.44 8.72 -0.77
C LYS A 41 21.15 10.20 -1.09
N TYR A 42 19.98 10.51 -1.62
CA TYR A 42 19.56 11.88 -1.96
C TYR A 42 18.47 12.43 -1.03
N TYR A 43 18.10 11.68 0.02
CA TYR A 43 17.19 12.17 1.05
C TYR A 43 17.95 12.93 2.13
N PHE A 44 17.30 13.96 2.69
CA PHE A 44 17.58 14.36 4.06
C PHE A 44 17.24 13.15 4.95
N GLU A 45 18.21 12.64 5.70
CA GLU A 45 18.12 11.34 6.40
C GLU A 45 16.85 11.16 7.24
N SER A 46 16.27 12.27 7.72
CA SER A 46 15.07 12.30 8.56
C SER A 46 13.73 12.05 7.84
N LYS A 47 13.69 11.92 6.50
CA LYS A 47 12.43 11.80 5.73
C LYS A 47 12.34 10.56 4.82
N TYR A 48 13.26 9.62 4.98
CA TYR A 48 13.22 8.40 4.16
C TYR A 48 12.31 7.35 4.78
N PHE A 49 11.28 6.95 4.05
CA PHE A 49 10.52 5.74 4.30
C PHE A 49 10.17 5.02 3.00
N SER A 50 9.98 3.71 3.13
CA SER A 50 9.60 2.82 2.05
C SER A 50 8.08 2.76 1.87
N ARG A 51 7.65 2.35 0.67
CA ARG A 51 6.23 2.05 0.40
C ARG A 51 5.68 0.96 1.32
N PHE A 52 6.53 0.08 1.83
CA PHE A 52 6.12 -0.94 2.79
C PHE A 52 5.72 -0.30 4.13
N GLU A 53 6.54 0.62 4.63
CA GLU A 53 6.25 1.35 5.87
C GLU A 53 4.97 2.17 5.73
N HIS A 54 4.80 2.85 4.61
CA HIS A 54 3.58 3.57 4.29
C HIS A 54 2.35 2.66 4.19
N SER A 55 2.41 1.57 3.42
CA SER A 55 1.28 0.63 3.28
C SER A 55 0.87 0.02 4.62
N VAL A 56 1.85 -0.33 5.47
CA VAL A 56 1.57 -0.80 6.83
C VAL A 56 0.96 0.33 7.66
N GLY A 57 1.50 1.54 7.57
CA GLY A 57 0.99 2.74 8.22
C GLY A 57 -0.47 3.05 7.89
N THR A 58 -0.82 3.08 6.61
CA THR A 58 -2.20 3.27 6.15
C THR A 58 -3.13 2.21 6.74
N MET A 59 -2.73 0.94 6.76
CA MET A 59 -3.50 -0.13 7.41
C MET A 59 -3.65 0.09 8.92
N LEU A 60 -2.60 0.54 9.61
CA LEU A 60 -2.65 0.87 11.03
C LEU A 60 -3.61 2.02 11.32
N LEU A 61 -3.57 3.09 10.52
CA LEU A 61 -4.49 4.22 10.66
C LEU A 61 -5.93 3.79 10.44
N LEU A 62 -6.22 3.01 9.40
CA LEU A 62 -7.55 2.45 9.16
C LEU A 62 -8.02 1.59 10.33
N LYS A 63 -7.12 0.80 10.93
CA LYS A 63 -7.44 0.02 12.13
C LYS A 63 -7.77 0.91 13.33
N LEU A 64 -7.04 1.99 13.55
CA LEU A 64 -7.29 2.96 14.63
C LEU A 64 -8.64 3.68 14.44
N LEU A 65 -9.04 3.90 13.18
CA LEU A 65 -10.34 4.47 12.81
C LEU A 65 -11.49 3.45 12.84
N ASN A 66 -11.25 2.21 13.32
CA ASN A 66 -12.22 1.11 13.33
C ASN A 66 -12.80 0.77 11.95
N ALA A 67 -12.02 0.95 10.88
CA ALA A 67 -12.41 0.52 9.54
C ALA A 67 -12.63 -0.99 9.46
N SER A 68 -13.41 -1.44 8.48
CA SER A 68 -13.66 -2.87 8.27
C SER A 68 -12.35 -3.64 7.98
N GLU A 69 -12.31 -4.96 8.25
CA GLU A 69 -11.12 -5.76 7.93
C GLU A 69 -10.81 -5.73 6.43
N LYS A 70 -11.84 -5.70 5.56
CA LYS A 70 -11.68 -5.56 4.11
C LYS A 70 -10.98 -4.25 3.75
N GLU A 71 -11.39 -3.16 4.38
CA GLU A 71 -10.79 -1.83 4.16
C GLU A 71 -9.35 -1.76 4.69
N GLN A 72 -9.07 -2.36 5.84
CA GLN A 72 -7.70 -2.51 6.35
C GLN A 72 -6.81 -3.31 5.38
N ILE A 73 -7.33 -4.39 4.80
CA ILE A 73 -6.63 -5.19 3.78
C ILE A 73 -6.43 -4.37 2.50
N ALA A 74 -7.44 -3.64 2.04
CA ALA A 74 -7.34 -2.77 0.88
C ALA A 74 -6.27 -1.69 1.11
N GLY A 75 -6.25 -1.05 2.28
CA GLY A 75 -5.22 -0.07 2.63
C GLY A 75 -3.82 -0.66 2.76
N LEU A 76 -3.69 -1.91 3.18
CA LEU A 76 -2.39 -2.61 3.15
C LEU A 76 -1.87 -2.84 1.72
N LEU A 77 -2.79 -3.10 0.78
CA LEU A 77 -2.46 -3.53 -0.58
C LEU A 77 -2.55 -2.41 -1.63
N HIS A 78 -3.07 -1.23 -1.30
CA HIS A 78 -3.33 -0.14 -2.25
C HIS A 78 -2.08 0.21 -3.06
N ASP A 79 -0.91 0.14 -2.42
CA ASP A 79 0.37 0.55 -2.97
C ASP A 79 1.18 -0.61 -3.60
N VAL A 80 0.67 -1.85 -3.53
CA VAL A 80 1.43 -3.06 -3.86
C VAL A 80 1.85 -3.13 -5.35
N SER A 81 1.13 -2.41 -6.21
CA SER A 81 1.41 -2.31 -7.64
C SER A 81 2.53 -1.34 -7.99
N HIS A 82 2.92 -0.44 -7.08
CA HIS A 82 3.94 0.55 -7.40
C HIS A 82 5.29 -0.12 -7.66
N THR A 83 6.00 0.43 -8.65
CA THR A 83 7.32 -0.02 -9.07
C THR A 83 8.39 0.99 -8.65
N ALA A 84 9.67 0.63 -8.78
CA ALA A 84 10.77 1.54 -8.49
C ALA A 84 10.65 2.82 -9.34
N PHE A 85 10.98 3.96 -8.72
CA PHE A 85 10.86 5.30 -9.30
C PHE A 85 9.42 5.83 -9.50
N SER A 86 8.38 5.15 -9.00
CA SER A 86 6.99 5.66 -9.02
C SER A 86 6.59 6.13 -10.44
N HIS A 87 6.13 7.38 -10.62
CA HIS A 87 5.76 7.94 -11.93
C HIS A 87 6.97 8.23 -12.84
N VAL A 88 8.19 8.30 -12.30
CA VAL A 88 9.39 8.61 -13.10
C VAL A 88 9.72 7.46 -14.07
N ILE A 89 9.35 6.21 -13.76
CA ILE A 89 9.50 5.11 -14.71
C ILE A 89 8.59 5.27 -15.92
N ASP A 90 7.42 5.91 -15.77
CA ASP A 90 6.50 6.15 -16.88
C ASP A 90 7.12 7.13 -17.90
N TYR A 91 7.99 8.04 -17.44
CA TYR A 91 8.78 8.93 -18.30
C TYR A 91 9.96 8.22 -18.99
N LEU A 92 10.50 7.16 -18.39
CA LEU A 92 11.67 6.44 -18.92
C LEU A 92 11.32 5.27 -19.83
N VAL A 93 10.18 4.61 -19.60
CA VAL A 93 9.77 3.36 -20.27
C VAL A 93 8.41 3.50 -20.99
N GLY A 94 7.65 4.55 -20.68
CA GLY A 94 6.32 4.81 -21.23
C GLY A 94 6.27 5.96 -22.25
N SER A 95 5.10 6.13 -22.87
CA SER A 95 4.78 7.33 -23.65
C SER A 95 4.30 8.43 -22.70
N THR A 96 4.91 9.62 -22.76
CA THR A 96 4.64 10.82 -21.93
C THR A 96 3.19 11.33 -21.89
N LYS A 97 2.25 10.71 -22.61
CA LYS A 97 0.86 11.17 -22.78
C LYS A 97 -0.19 10.32 -22.04
N LYS A 98 0.16 9.16 -21.47
CA LYS A 98 -0.79 8.29 -20.76
C LYS A 98 -0.07 7.47 -19.69
N GLU A 99 -0.65 7.40 -18.49
CA GLU A 99 -0.25 6.60 -17.31
C GLU A 99 -0.34 5.06 -17.55
N ASN A 100 0.01 4.60 -18.76
CA ASN A 100 -0.28 3.25 -19.25
C ASN A 100 0.60 2.17 -18.60
N PHE A 101 1.73 2.48 -17.97
CA PHE A 101 2.65 1.45 -17.47
C PHE A 101 2.33 1.08 -16.02
N GLN A 102 2.03 2.04 -15.14
CA GLN A 102 1.48 1.76 -13.82
C GLN A 102 0.17 0.97 -13.88
N ASP A 103 -0.79 1.34 -14.73
CA ASP A 103 -2.05 0.60 -14.92
C ASP A 103 -1.84 -0.86 -15.37
N ARG A 104 -0.88 -1.08 -16.27
CA ARG A 104 -0.54 -2.44 -16.75
C ARG A 104 0.15 -3.28 -15.68
N GLN A 105 0.97 -2.66 -14.83
CA GLN A 105 1.63 -3.34 -13.71
C GLN A 105 0.65 -3.58 -12.55
N HIS A 106 -0.28 -2.66 -12.29
CA HIS A 106 -1.39 -2.84 -11.36
C HIS A 106 -2.22 -4.07 -11.73
N LYS A 107 -2.56 -4.26 -13.02
CA LYS A 107 -3.21 -5.49 -13.50
C LYS A 107 -2.38 -6.76 -13.33
N ARG A 108 -1.04 -6.69 -13.35
CA ARG A 108 -0.16 -7.85 -13.08
C ARG A 108 -0.12 -8.20 -11.59
N PHE A 109 -0.12 -7.21 -10.70
CA PHE A 109 -0.14 -7.43 -9.25
C PHE A 109 -1.52 -7.80 -8.71
N ILE A 110 -2.61 -7.27 -9.28
CA ILE A 110 -3.98 -7.79 -9.06
C ILE A 110 -4.04 -9.29 -9.42
N LYS A 111 -3.35 -9.68 -10.51
CA LYS A 111 -3.20 -11.09 -10.93
C LYS A 111 -2.10 -11.85 -10.19
N SER A 112 -1.53 -11.28 -9.13
CA SER A 112 -0.57 -11.97 -8.26
C SER A 112 -1.22 -13.27 -7.75
N LYS A 113 -0.66 -14.41 -8.15
CA LYS A 113 -1.13 -15.73 -7.72
C LYS A 113 -1.03 -15.86 -6.20
N GLU A 114 0.02 -15.31 -5.60
CA GLU A 114 0.24 -15.35 -4.14
C GLU A 114 -0.81 -14.51 -3.39
N LEU A 115 -1.01 -13.24 -3.74
CA LEU A 115 -2.00 -12.38 -3.05
C LEU A 115 -3.42 -12.90 -3.25
N SER A 116 -3.76 -13.29 -4.49
CA SER A 116 -5.08 -13.87 -4.78
C SER A 116 -5.31 -15.16 -4.01
N SER A 117 -4.29 -16.01 -3.86
CA SER A 117 -4.38 -17.24 -3.08
C SER A 117 -4.59 -16.96 -1.60
N ILE A 118 -3.84 -16.00 -1.02
CA ILE A 118 -3.99 -15.62 0.39
C ILE A 118 -5.39 -15.03 0.64
N LEU A 119 -5.85 -14.09 -0.19
CA LEU A 119 -7.17 -13.48 -0.06
C LEU A 119 -8.29 -14.54 -0.13
N LYS A 120 -8.26 -15.41 -1.13
CA LYS A 120 -9.24 -16.50 -1.28
C LYS A 120 -9.19 -17.50 -0.13
N LYS A 121 -8.00 -17.85 0.37
CA LYS A 121 -7.81 -18.72 1.54
C LYS A 121 -8.57 -18.21 2.78
N TYR A 122 -8.68 -16.89 2.94
CA TYR A 122 -9.38 -16.25 4.05
C TYR A 122 -10.80 -15.77 3.70
N GLY A 123 -11.34 -16.14 2.52
CA GLY A 123 -12.71 -15.82 2.13
C GLY A 123 -12.93 -14.43 1.54
N TYR A 124 -11.85 -13.72 1.16
CA TYR A 124 -11.93 -12.41 0.52
C TYR A 124 -11.96 -12.53 -1.01
N ASN A 125 -12.79 -11.72 -1.66
CA ASN A 125 -12.78 -11.57 -3.11
C ASN A 125 -11.66 -10.58 -3.52
N PRO A 126 -10.63 -11.02 -4.28
CA PRO A 126 -9.56 -10.12 -4.71
C PRO A 126 -10.07 -8.90 -5.51
N GLU A 127 -11.06 -9.06 -6.37
CA GLU A 127 -11.58 -7.96 -7.19
C GLU A 127 -12.24 -6.87 -6.34
N GLU A 128 -12.91 -7.27 -5.27
CA GLU A 128 -13.49 -6.34 -4.29
C GLU A 128 -12.39 -5.57 -3.55
N ILE A 129 -11.37 -6.29 -3.06
CA ILE A 129 -10.26 -5.70 -2.28
C ILE A 129 -9.42 -4.73 -3.10
N PHE A 130 -9.13 -5.05 -4.36
CA PHE A 130 -8.32 -4.20 -5.23
C PHE A 130 -9.11 -3.02 -5.82
N ASN A 131 -10.43 -3.00 -5.70
CA ASN A 131 -11.24 -1.84 -6.04
C ASN A 131 -11.29 -0.85 -4.87
N TYR A 132 -10.16 -0.18 -4.63
CA TYR A 132 -9.95 0.68 -3.47
C TYR A 132 -10.93 1.85 -3.38
N LYS A 133 -11.52 2.29 -4.50
CA LYS A 133 -12.54 3.36 -4.55
C LYS A 133 -13.83 3.02 -3.79
N ASN A 134 -14.05 1.75 -3.49
CA ASN A 134 -15.19 1.32 -2.66
C ASN A 134 -14.96 1.55 -1.15
N PHE A 135 -13.75 1.95 -0.75
CA PHE A 135 -13.35 2.11 0.64
C PHE A 135 -13.13 3.58 0.99
N GLY A 136 -14.19 4.21 1.51
CA GLY A 136 -14.23 5.65 1.71
C GLY A 136 -13.31 6.20 2.81
N LEU A 137 -12.77 5.40 3.74
CA LEU A 137 -11.73 5.88 4.65
C LEU A 137 -10.34 5.77 4.03
N LEU A 138 -10.12 4.79 3.16
CA LEU A 138 -8.87 4.60 2.44
C LEU A 138 -8.63 5.74 1.43
N GLU A 139 -9.62 5.99 0.56
CA GLU A 139 -9.52 6.98 -0.51
C GLU A 139 -10.79 7.82 -0.61
N ARG A 140 -10.61 9.12 -0.83
CA ARG A 140 -11.68 10.10 -1.08
C ARG A 140 -11.25 11.05 -2.18
N ASP A 141 -12.24 11.67 -2.83
CA ASP A 141 -11.99 12.78 -3.74
C ASP A 141 -11.47 14.00 -2.97
N LEU A 142 -10.71 14.85 -3.65
CA LEU A 142 -10.31 16.15 -3.10
C LEU A 142 -11.56 17.05 -2.96
N PRO A 143 -11.68 17.85 -1.89
CA PRO A 143 -10.64 18.21 -0.91
C PRO A 143 -10.61 17.34 0.37
N ASP A 144 -11.44 16.31 0.50
CA ASP A 144 -11.60 15.55 1.74
C ASP A 144 -10.35 14.76 2.11
N ALA A 145 -10.00 14.64 3.39
CA ALA A 145 -8.87 13.81 3.81
C ALA A 145 -9.19 12.30 3.75
N CYS A 146 -8.16 11.48 3.50
CA CYS A 146 -8.25 10.02 3.55
C CYS A 146 -7.00 9.41 4.22
N ALA A 147 -7.06 8.13 4.59
CA ALA A 147 -6.01 7.47 5.38
C ALA A 147 -4.67 7.42 4.65
N ASP A 148 -4.66 7.18 3.34
CA ASP A 148 -3.46 7.23 2.51
C ASP A 148 -2.77 8.60 2.63
N ARG A 149 -3.54 9.67 2.38
CA ARG A 149 -3.01 11.05 2.42
C ARG A 149 -2.54 11.50 3.79
N ILE A 150 -3.21 11.04 4.85
CA ILE A 150 -2.78 11.33 6.21
C ILE A 150 -1.47 10.60 6.53
N ASP A 151 -1.35 9.32 6.17
CA ASP A 151 -0.15 8.54 6.52
C ASP A 151 1.11 9.10 5.89
N TYR A 152 1.13 9.30 4.56
CA TYR A 152 2.37 9.77 3.92
C TYR A 152 2.73 11.20 4.34
N THR A 153 1.78 11.98 4.85
CA THR A 153 2.01 13.36 5.31
C THR A 153 2.63 13.39 6.70
N LEU A 154 2.27 12.44 7.57
CA LEU A 154 2.79 12.36 8.94
C LEU A 154 4.16 11.67 9.05
N ARG A 155 4.59 10.95 8.02
CA ARG A 155 5.76 10.07 8.05
C ARG A 155 7.08 10.72 7.60
#